data_AF-A0A4R3J2W9-F1
#
_entry.id   AF-A0A4R3J2W9-F1
#
_cell.length_a   1.000
_cell.length_b   1.000
_cell.length_c   1.000
_cell.angle_alpha   90.00
_cell.angle_beta   90.00
_cell.angle_gamma   90.00
#
_symmetry.space_group_name_H-M   'P 1'
#
loop_
_entity.id
_entity.type
_entity.pdbx_description
1 polymer ?
#
loop_
_entity_poly.entity_id
_entity_poly.type
_entity_poly.pdbx_seq_one_letter_code
_entity_poly.pdbx_strand_id
1 'polypeptide(L)'
;MKKYSKETIMFFSFQERKKRKFEKYLKERKTLEQLSTSALSFEYIQTKTAYEHKKNVFGIFAISFLISIWMGVWKELLILMGKASYYFISFYGNKGEWIRMMIYLLAMITIVFTVFFIVILWKYLQGIRKLYERILMLNEVQRKQEEKRKAEDLGEARSNLENTLRGI
;
A
#
# COMPACT_ATOMS: atom_id res chain seq x y z
N MET A 1 20.28 -29.98 10.09
CA MET A 1 21.15 -28.81 9.86
C MET A 1 20.82 -27.95 8.61
N LYS A 2 19.80 -28.24 7.78
CA LYS A 2 19.50 -27.41 6.58
C LYS A 2 18.54 -26.23 6.80
N LYS A 3 17.82 -26.16 7.93
CA LYS A 3 16.75 -25.17 8.16
C LYS A 3 17.28 -23.79 8.56
N TYR A 4 18.34 -23.73 9.37
CA TYR A 4 18.90 -22.49 9.90
C TYR A 4 19.57 -21.60 8.84
N SER A 5 20.19 -22.19 7.81
CA SER A 5 20.85 -21.42 6.73
C SER A 5 19.88 -20.58 5.90
N LYS A 6 18.66 -21.08 5.64
CA LYS A 6 17.65 -20.36 4.84
C LYS A 6 17.11 -19.12 5.55
N GLU A 7 16.85 -19.21 6.85
CA GLU A 7 16.34 -18.07 7.63
C GLU A 7 17.35 -16.94 7.71
N THR A 8 18.64 -17.24 7.92
CA THR A 8 19.69 -16.22 8.00
C THR A 8 19.89 -15.52 6.65
N ILE A 9 19.89 -16.27 5.54
CA ILE A 9 19.99 -15.71 4.18
C ILE A 9 18.76 -14.84 3.86
N MET A 10 17.57 -15.28 4.25
CA MET A 10 16.33 -14.53 4.01
C MET A 10 16.29 -13.23 4.82
N PHE A 11 16.75 -13.28 6.08
CA PHE A 11 16.90 -12.13 6.96
C PHE A 11 17.93 -11.12 6.44
N PHE A 12 19.09 -11.59 5.95
CA PHE A 12 20.09 -10.73 5.29
C PHE A 12 19.52 -10.08 4.02
N SER A 13 18.83 -10.84 3.16
CA SER A 13 18.20 -10.29 1.96
C SER A 13 17.08 -9.28 2.28
N PHE A 14 16.41 -9.43 3.43
CA PHE A 14 15.38 -8.52 3.91
C PHE A 14 16.00 -7.23 4.46
N GLN A 15 17.06 -7.35 5.27
CA GLN A 15 17.83 -6.22 5.78
C GLN A 15 18.50 -5.45 4.63
N GLU A 16 19.07 -6.12 3.64
CA GLU A 16 19.64 -5.48 2.45
C GLU A 16 18.58 -4.78 1.60
N ARG A 17 17.41 -5.39 1.40
CA ARG A 17 16.28 -4.72 0.72
C ARG A 17 15.79 -3.49 1.50
N LYS A 18 15.79 -3.56 2.82
CA LYS A 18 15.44 -2.45 3.72
C LYS A 18 16.51 -1.34 3.66
N LYS A 19 17.79 -1.71 3.65
CA LYS A 19 18.93 -0.79 3.53
C LYS A 19 18.94 -0.07 2.18
N ARG A 20 18.74 -0.79 1.07
CA ARG A 20 18.61 -0.17 -0.27
C ARG A 20 17.41 0.76 -0.39
N LYS A 21 16.26 0.40 0.21
CA LYS A 21 15.09 1.30 0.30
C LYS A 21 15.40 2.54 1.13
N PHE A 22 16.12 2.38 2.23
CA PHE A 22 16.52 3.47 3.13
C PHE A 22 17.55 4.40 2.48
N GLU A 23 18.50 3.88 1.71
CA GLU A 23 19.45 4.67 0.93
C GLU A 23 18.75 5.45 -0.20
N LYS A 24 17.79 4.82 -0.90
CA LYS A 24 16.94 5.52 -1.88
C LYS A 24 16.14 6.64 -1.22
N TYR A 25 15.58 6.36 -0.05
CA TYR A 25 14.86 7.33 0.76
C TYR A 25 15.77 8.49 1.23
N LEU A 26 17.00 8.21 1.67
CA LEU A 26 17.98 9.23 2.03
C LEU A 26 18.36 10.11 0.83
N LYS A 27 18.46 9.52 -0.35
CA LYS A 27 18.76 10.24 -1.59
C LYS A 27 17.60 11.15 -2.00
N GLU A 28 16.36 10.64 -1.96
CA GLU A 28 15.13 11.44 -2.17
C GLU A 28 14.97 12.55 -1.12
N ARG A 29 15.28 12.27 0.15
CA ARG A 29 15.28 13.27 1.23
C ARG A 29 16.28 14.38 1.01
N LYS A 30 17.51 14.07 0.59
CA LYS A 30 18.53 15.10 0.31
C LYS A 30 18.10 16.05 -0.80
N THR A 31 17.45 15.53 -1.84
CA THR A 31 16.86 16.37 -2.89
C THR A 31 15.69 17.20 -2.36
N LEU A 32 14.84 16.64 -1.49
CA LEU A 32 13.71 17.35 -0.87
C LEU A 32 14.12 18.44 0.13
N GLU A 33 15.20 18.22 0.89
CA GLU A 33 15.78 19.20 1.81
C GLU A 33 16.41 20.40 1.07
N GLN A 34 16.76 20.24 -0.21
CA GLN A 34 17.22 21.32 -1.09
C GLN A 34 16.05 22.09 -1.74
N LEU A 35 14.82 21.60 -1.68
CA LEU A 35 13.64 22.30 -2.19
C LEU A 35 13.09 23.30 -1.16
N SER A 36 12.57 24.42 -1.66
CA SER A 36 11.98 25.49 -0.84
C SER A 36 10.78 24.98 -0.02
N THR A 37 10.51 25.63 1.12
CA THR A 37 9.40 25.25 2.03
C THR A 37 8.04 25.17 1.35
N SER A 38 7.79 25.97 0.30
CA SER A 38 6.55 25.91 -0.50
C SER A 38 6.46 24.69 -1.42
N ALA A 39 7.59 24.20 -1.92
CA ALA A 39 7.58 23.00 -2.75
C ALA A 39 7.42 21.72 -1.93
N LEU A 40 7.97 21.71 -0.71
CA LEU A 40 7.79 20.62 0.25
C LEU A 40 6.31 20.49 0.69
N SER A 41 5.62 21.62 0.90
CA SER A 41 4.19 21.62 1.23
C SER A 41 3.31 21.20 0.05
N PHE A 42 3.65 21.60 -1.18
CA PHE A 42 2.96 21.13 -2.39
C PHE A 42 3.07 19.62 -2.57
N GLU A 43 4.26 19.06 -2.40
CA GLU A 43 4.48 17.61 -2.51
C GLU A 43 3.76 16.81 -1.41
N TYR A 44 3.69 17.37 -0.20
CA TYR A 44 2.89 16.83 0.90
C TYR A 44 1.40 16.80 0.55
N ILE A 45 0.84 17.92 0.07
CA ILE A 45 -0.58 18.00 -0.33
C ILE A 45 -0.86 17.00 -1.44
N GLN A 46 -0.02 16.93 -2.47
CA GLN A 46 -0.20 16.01 -3.59
C GLN A 46 -0.16 14.54 -3.13
N THR A 47 0.81 14.18 -2.28
CA THR A 47 0.95 12.80 -1.78
C THR A 47 -0.20 12.43 -0.84
N LYS A 48 -0.66 13.35 0.01
CA LYS A 48 -1.81 13.18 0.90
C LYS A 48 -3.11 12.99 0.11
N THR A 49 -3.35 13.79 -0.92
CA THR A 49 -4.52 13.65 -1.79
C THR A 49 -4.52 12.30 -2.51
N ALA A 50 -3.37 11.85 -3.02
CA ALA A 50 -3.26 10.54 -3.67
C ALA A 50 -3.51 9.37 -2.69
N TYR A 51 -3.07 9.49 -1.44
CA TYR A 51 -3.35 8.51 -0.38
C TYR A 51 -4.84 8.45 -0.05
N GLU A 52 -5.47 9.61 0.21
CA GLU A 52 -6.91 9.68 0.52
C GLU A 52 -7.75 9.13 -0.63
N HIS A 53 -7.42 9.46 -1.87
CA HIS A 53 -8.13 8.94 -3.04
C HIS A 53 -8.04 7.40 -3.13
N LYS A 54 -6.84 6.81 -3.01
CA LYS A 54 -6.68 5.35 -3.03
C LYS A 54 -7.36 4.66 -1.84
N LYS A 55 -7.28 5.24 -0.64
CA LYS A 55 -7.99 4.74 0.54
C LYS A 55 -9.51 4.76 0.33
N ASN A 56 -10.03 5.83 -0.26
CA ASN A 56 -11.46 5.98 -0.50
C ASN A 56 -11.96 4.99 -1.57
N VAL A 57 -11.21 4.81 -2.67
CA VAL A 57 -11.51 3.79 -3.69
C VAL A 57 -11.53 2.39 -3.07
N PHE A 58 -10.58 2.07 -2.20
CA PHE A 58 -10.58 0.81 -1.45
C PHE A 58 -11.81 0.66 -0.55
N GLY A 59 -12.19 1.73 0.15
CA GLY A 59 -13.37 1.76 1.02
C GLY A 59 -14.65 1.50 0.24
N ILE A 60 -14.86 2.18 -0.89
CA ILE A 60 -16.00 1.97 -1.78
C ILE A 60 -16.02 0.53 -2.31
N PHE A 61 -14.86 0.00 -2.70
CA PHE A 61 -14.74 -1.40 -3.14
C PHE A 61 -15.15 -2.37 -2.03
N ALA A 62 -14.68 -2.17 -0.79
CA ALA A 62 -15.01 -3.02 0.35
C ALA A 62 -16.51 -2.96 0.70
N ILE A 63 -17.11 -1.77 0.66
CA ILE A 63 -18.56 -1.58 0.87
C ILE A 63 -19.36 -2.29 -0.22
N SER A 64 -18.99 -2.13 -1.49
CA SER A 64 -19.63 -2.82 -2.62
C SER A 64 -19.54 -4.34 -2.46
N PHE A 65 -18.38 -4.85 -2.05
CA PHE A 65 -18.17 -6.27 -1.79
C PHE A 65 -19.05 -6.79 -0.64
N LEU A 66 -19.17 -6.03 0.45
CA LEU A 66 -20.07 -6.35 1.58
C LEU A 66 -21.54 -6.40 1.14
N ILE A 67 -22.00 -5.42 0.35
CA ILE A 67 -23.35 -5.39 -0.19
C ILE A 67 -23.60 -6.62 -1.08
N SER A 68 -22.63 -6.99 -1.92
CA SER A 68 -22.71 -8.18 -2.77
C SER A 68 -22.85 -9.48 -1.96
N ILE A 69 -22.15 -9.60 -0.83
CA ILE A 69 -22.31 -10.71 0.12
C ILE A 69 -23.71 -10.70 0.73
N TRP A 70 -24.17 -9.55 1.22
CA TRP A 70 -25.47 -9.43 1.87
C TRP A 70 -26.61 -9.77 0.90
N MET A 71 -26.57 -9.25 -0.33
CA MET A 71 -27.54 -9.56 -1.37
C MET A 71 -27.50 -11.02 -1.83
N GLY A 72 -26.57 -11.84 -1.33
CA GLY A 72 -26.48 -13.25 -1.69
C GLY A 72 -26.09 -13.47 -3.15
N VAL A 73 -25.50 -12.47 -3.82
CA VAL A 73 -25.09 -12.55 -5.23
C VAL A 73 -24.22 -13.78 -5.46
N TRP A 74 -23.31 -14.07 -4.53
CA TRP A 74 -22.45 -15.25 -4.57
C TRP A 74 -23.21 -16.58 -4.55
N LYS A 75 -24.31 -16.66 -3.79
CA LYS A 75 -25.13 -17.88 -3.73
C LYS A 75 -25.83 -18.11 -5.07
N GLU A 76 -26.42 -17.07 -5.65
CA GLU A 76 -27.04 -17.14 -6.97
C GLU A 76 -26.02 -17.51 -8.06
N LEU A 77 -24.81 -16.95 -7.99
CA LEU A 77 -23.72 -17.25 -8.91
C LEU A 77 -23.29 -18.73 -8.81
N LEU A 78 -23.19 -19.28 -7.59
CA LEU A 78 -22.91 -20.71 -7.37
C LEU A 78 -24.04 -21.61 -7.89
N ILE A 79 -25.31 -21.23 -7.68
CA ILE A 79 -26.47 -21.97 -8.20
C ILE A 79 -26.45 -21.96 -9.73
N LEU A 80 -26.16 -20.81 -10.35
CA LEU A 80 -26.05 -20.68 -11.80
C LEU A 80 -24.93 -21.58 -12.36
N MET A 81 -23.77 -21.62 -11.71
CA MET A 81 -22.68 -22.54 -12.09
C MET A 81 -23.09 -24.01 -11.95
N GLY A 82 -23.82 -24.36 -10.88
CA GLY A 82 -24.36 -25.71 -10.68
C GLY A 82 -25.39 -26.11 -11.73
N LYS A 83 -26.23 -25.17 -12.19
CA LYS A 83 -27.16 -25.41 -13.30
C LYS A 83 -26.44 -25.55 -14.64
N ALA A 84 -25.44 -24.70 -14.90
CA ALA A 84 -24.64 -24.76 -16.12
C ALA A 84 -23.89 -26.10 -16.22
N SER A 85 -23.31 -26.59 -15.12
CA SER A 85 -22.68 -27.92 -15.09
C SER A 85 -23.71 -29.03 -15.30
N TYR A 86 -24.89 -28.97 -14.67
CA TYR A 86 -25.97 -29.93 -14.88
C TYR A 86 -26.45 -30.00 -16.35
N TYR A 87 -26.66 -28.87 -17.01
CA TYR A 87 -27.03 -28.83 -18.43
C TYR A 87 -25.94 -29.41 -19.34
N PHE A 88 -24.67 -29.19 -19.00
CA PHE A 88 -23.56 -29.78 -19.74
C PHE A 88 -23.53 -31.31 -19.61
N ILE A 89 -23.87 -31.82 -18.42
CA ILE A 89 -23.97 -33.26 -18.12
C ILE A 89 -25.10 -33.91 -18.91
N SER A 90 -26.27 -33.27 -19.01
CA SER A 90 -27.42 -33.84 -19.72
C SER A 90 -27.23 -33.89 -21.24
N PHE A 91 -26.49 -32.94 -21.82
CA PHE A 91 -26.25 -32.86 -23.26
C PHE A 91 -25.19 -33.86 -23.79
N TYR A 92 -24.14 -34.14 -23.03
CA TYR A 92 -23.02 -34.99 -23.48
C TYR A 92 -23.14 -36.48 -23.13
N GLY A 93 -24.22 -36.87 -22.44
CA GLY A 93 -24.47 -38.25 -22.03
C GLY A 93 -23.54 -38.70 -20.90
N ASN A 94 -24.03 -39.64 -20.08
CA ASN A 94 -23.40 -40.09 -18.85
C ASN A 94 -22.04 -40.80 -19.08
N LYS A 95 -20.98 -40.02 -19.28
CA LYS A 95 -19.60 -40.45 -19.14
C LYS A 95 -19.05 -39.76 -17.88
N GLY A 96 -19.34 -40.31 -16.70
CA GLY A 96 -19.00 -39.73 -15.39
C GLY A 96 -17.53 -39.36 -15.18
N GLU A 97 -16.62 -39.76 -16.07
CA GLU A 97 -15.22 -39.31 -16.13
C GLU A 97 -15.07 -37.88 -16.69
N TRP A 98 -15.79 -37.54 -17.76
CA TRP A 98 -15.76 -36.21 -18.38
C TRP A 98 -16.31 -35.13 -17.44
N ILE A 99 -17.33 -35.47 -16.68
CA ILE A 99 -17.94 -34.60 -15.67
C ILE A 99 -16.93 -34.25 -14.58
N ARG A 100 -16.21 -35.26 -14.06
CA ARG A 100 -15.18 -35.07 -13.04
C ARG A 100 -14.03 -34.19 -13.56
N MET A 101 -13.55 -34.43 -14.78
CA MET A 101 -12.50 -33.61 -15.39
C MET A 101 -12.90 -32.13 -15.52
N MET A 102 -14.15 -31.84 -15.92
CA MET A 102 -14.63 -30.47 -16.04
C MET A 102 -14.73 -29.74 -14.69
N ILE A 103 -15.20 -30.42 -13.64
CA ILE A 103 -15.24 -29.85 -12.29
C ILE A 103 -13.83 -29.52 -11.79
N TYR A 104 -12.85 -30.40 -12.03
CA TYR A 104 -11.45 -30.13 -11.66
C TYR A 104 -10.85 -28.96 -12.43
N LEU A 105 -11.12 -28.84 -13.74
CA LEU A 105 -10.70 -27.69 -14.54
C LEU A 105 -11.30 -26.38 -14.02
N LEU A 106 -12.60 -26.38 -13.72
CA LEU A 106 -13.29 -25.21 -13.19
C LEU A 106 -12.75 -24.79 -11.82
N ALA A 107 -12.49 -25.76 -10.94
CA ALA A 107 -11.88 -25.53 -9.63
C ALA A 107 -10.45 -24.98 -9.77
N MET A 108 -9.65 -25.54 -10.68
CA MET A 108 -8.28 -25.07 -10.95
C MET A 108 -8.27 -23.62 -11.45
N ILE A 109 -9.15 -23.29 -12.40
CA ILE A 109 -9.32 -21.91 -12.89
C ILE A 109 -9.71 -20.99 -11.74
N THR A 110 -10.69 -21.38 -10.93
CA THR A 110 -11.16 -20.57 -9.79
C THR A 110 -10.02 -20.31 -8.79
N ILE A 111 -9.20 -21.32 -8.48
CA ILE A 111 -8.03 -21.18 -7.59
C ILE A 111 -7.00 -20.20 -8.19
N VAL A 112 -6.69 -20.33 -9.49
CA VAL A 112 -5.72 -19.44 -10.16
C VAL A 112 -6.21 -17.99 -10.14
N PHE A 113 -7.49 -17.74 -10.46
CA PHE A 113 -8.10 -16.42 -10.37
C PHE A 113 -8.08 -15.87 -8.94
N THR A 114 -8.34 -16.71 -7.95
CA THR A 114 -8.30 -16.30 -6.53
C THR A 114 -6.89 -15.86 -6.12
N VAL A 115 -5.86 -16.63 -6.47
CA VAL A 115 -4.46 -16.28 -6.18
C VAL A 115 -4.07 -14.98 -6.90
N PHE A 116 -4.43 -14.83 -8.16
CA PHE A 116 -4.16 -13.62 -8.94
C PHE A 116 -4.81 -12.37 -8.30
N PHE A 117 -6.06 -12.49 -7.88
CA PHE A 117 -6.79 -11.43 -7.20
C PHE A 117 -6.13 -11.05 -5.86
N ILE A 118 -5.68 -12.02 -5.07
CA ILE A 118 -4.94 -11.79 -3.83
C ILE A 118 -3.63 -11.02 -4.10
N VAL A 119 -2.90 -11.38 -5.16
CA VAL A 119 -1.66 -10.67 -5.53
C VAL A 119 -1.93 -9.22 -5.91
N ILE A 120 -3.00 -8.94 -6.66
CA ILE A 120 -3.42 -7.58 -7.01
C ILE A 120 -3.76 -6.79 -5.76
N LEU A 121 -4.58 -7.35 -4.86
CA LEU A 121 -4.92 -6.74 -3.57
C LEU A 121 -3.67 -6.40 -2.77
N TRP A 122 -2.74 -7.35 -2.65
CA TRP A 122 -1.49 -7.13 -1.93
C TRP A 122 -0.68 -5.96 -2.53
N LYS A 123 -0.54 -5.92 -3.86
CA LYS A 123 0.14 -4.82 -4.56
C LYS A 123 -0.54 -3.48 -4.30
N TYR A 124 -1.86 -3.46 -4.30
CA TYR A 124 -2.66 -2.26 -4.03
C TYR A 124 -2.45 -1.75 -2.60
N LEU A 125 -2.53 -2.64 -1.59
CA LEU A 125 -2.24 -2.31 -0.19
C LEU A 125 -0.81 -1.81 0.00
N GLN A 126 0.17 -2.45 -0.65
CA GLN A 126 1.56 -1.97 -0.64
C GLN A 126 1.68 -0.55 -1.21
N GLY A 127 0.90 -0.22 -2.24
CA GLY A 127 0.86 1.12 -2.82
C GLY A 127 0.37 2.17 -1.82
N ILE A 128 -0.72 1.87 -1.10
CA ILE A 128 -1.26 2.75 -0.05
C ILE A 128 -0.24 2.93 1.08
N ARG A 129 0.38 1.84 1.55
CA ARG A 129 1.39 1.89 2.62
C ARG A 129 2.60 2.75 2.25
N LYS A 130 3.09 2.65 1.01
CA LYS A 130 4.21 3.49 0.54
C LYS A 130 3.86 4.98 0.55
N LEU A 131 2.63 5.34 0.16
CA LEU A 131 2.17 6.73 0.21
C LEU A 131 2.10 7.23 1.67
N TYR A 132 1.60 6.40 2.59
CA TYR A 132 1.58 6.71 4.01
C TYR A 132 2.99 6.94 4.59
N GLU A 133 3.94 6.06 4.28
CA GLU A 133 5.34 6.23 4.69
C GLU A 133 5.92 7.55 4.15
N ARG A 134 5.65 7.93 2.90
CA ARG A 134 6.11 9.21 2.31
C ARG A 134 5.51 10.44 2.99
N ILE A 135 4.23 10.39 3.34
CA ILE A 135 3.55 11.47 4.08
C ILE A 135 4.18 11.68 5.45
N LEU A 136 4.47 10.59 6.18
CA LEU A 136 5.12 10.66 7.50
C LEU A 136 6.50 11.32 7.39
N MET A 137 7.27 10.92 6.39
CA MET A 137 8.62 11.41 6.15
C MET A 137 8.66 12.90 5.77
N LEU A 138 7.72 13.36 4.95
CA LEU A 138 7.54 14.78 4.62
C LEU A 138 7.18 15.60 5.86
N ASN A 139 6.25 15.11 6.69
CA ASN A 139 5.83 15.79 7.92
C ASN A 139 6.98 15.95 8.92
N GLU A 140 7.80 14.90 9.10
CA GLU A 140 8.99 14.98 9.96
C GLU A 140 10.01 16.01 9.48
N VAL A 141 10.24 16.12 8.16
CA VAL A 141 11.18 17.11 7.60
C VAL A 141 10.64 18.53 7.78
N GLN A 142 9.35 18.75 7.51
CA GLN A 142 8.72 20.06 7.72
C GLN A 142 8.85 20.51 9.17
N ARG A 143 8.50 19.65 10.13
CA ARG A 143 8.60 19.97 11.56
C ARG A 143 10.02 20.36 11.98
N LYS A 144 11.04 19.63 11.49
CA LYS A 144 12.45 19.96 11.79
C LYS A 144 12.89 21.29 11.19
N GLN A 145 12.41 21.65 10.00
CA GLN A 145 12.70 22.96 9.40
C GLN A 145 12.04 24.11 10.18
N GLU A 146 10.81 23.91 10.66
CA GLU A 146 10.11 24.88 11.50
C GLU A 146 10.78 25.07 12.88
N GLU A 147 11.22 23.98 13.52
CA GLU A 147 11.97 24.05 14.78
C GLU A 147 13.29 24.81 14.63
N LYS A 148 14.01 24.61 13.52
CA LYS A 148 15.25 25.36 13.23
C LYS A 148 15.00 26.84 13.01
N ARG A 149 13.99 27.21 12.21
CA ARG A 149 13.62 28.63 12.01
C ARG A 149 13.25 29.31 13.34
N LYS A 150 12.41 28.67 14.15
CA LYS A 150 12.04 29.21 15.47
C LYS A 150 13.24 29.41 16.38
N ALA A 151 14.23 28.51 16.33
CA ALA A 151 15.45 28.63 17.12
C ALA A 151 16.37 29.77 16.63
N GLU A 152 16.46 29.97 15.31
CA GLU A 152 17.19 31.10 14.70
C GLU A 152 16.51 32.44 15.05
N ASP A 153 15.19 32.53 14.90
CA ASP A 153 14.41 33.74 15.26
C ASP A 153 14.54 34.09 16.75
N LEU A 154 14.53 33.08 17.64
CA LEU A 154 14.73 33.26 19.09
C LEU A 154 16.17 33.68 19.44
N GLY A 155 17.17 33.16 18.73
CA GLY A 155 18.57 33.53 18.91
C GLY A 155 18.85 34.96 18.46
N GLU A 156 18.31 35.37 17.32
CA GLU A 156 18.41 36.73 16.79
C GLU A 156 17.69 37.74 17.68
N ALA A 157 16.48 37.40 18.16
CA ALA A 157 15.75 38.22 19.12
C ALA A 157 16.51 38.42 20.45
N ARG A 158 17.15 37.37 20.99
CA ARG A 158 17.98 37.46 22.20
C ARG A 158 19.23 38.31 21.99
N SER A 159 19.93 38.12 20.88
CA SER A 159 21.12 38.90 20.51
C SER A 159 20.78 40.40 20.38
N ASN A 160 19.65 40.72 19.73
CA ASN A 160 19.20 42.11 19.61
C ASN A 160 18.84 42.72 20.99
N LEU A 161 18.22 41.95 21.88
CA LEU A 161 17.90 42.40 23.24
C LEU A 161 19.17 42.67 24.07
N GLU A 162 20.18 41.80 24.01
CA GLU A 162 21.46 42.02 24.70
C GLU A 162 22.23 43.23 24.16
N ASN A 163 22.25 43.42 22.84
CA ASN A 163 22.89 44.59 22.22
C ASN A 163 22.18 45.89 22.58
N THR A 164 20.85 45.86 22.72
CA THR A 164 20.06 47.04 23.13
C THR A 164 20.29 47.38 24.61
N LEU A 165 20.44 46.38 25.47
CA LEU A 165 20.73 46.57 26.90
C LEU A 165 22.16 47.01 27.19
N ARG A 166 23.13 46.68 26.32
CA ARG A 166 24.53 47.12 26.44
C ARG A 166 24.80 48.52 25.86
N GLY A 167 23.87 49.04 25.06
CA GLY A 167 23.97 50.38 24.45
C GLY A 167 23.36 51.52 25.27
N ILE A 168 22.77 51.21 26.43
CA ILE A 168 22.23 52.14 27.43
C ILE A 168 23.19 52.16 28.63
#